data_AF-A0A158P7S0-F1
#
_entry.id   AF-A0A158P7S0-F1
#
_cell.length_a   1.000
_cell.length_b   1.000
_cell.length_c   1.000
_cell.angle_alpha   90.00
_cell.angle_beta   90.00
_cell.angle_gamma   90.00
#
_symmetry.space_group_name_H-M   'P 1'
#
loop_
_entity.id
_entity.type
_entity.pdbx_description
1 polymer ?
#
loop_
_entity_poly.entity_id
_entity_poly.type
_entity_poly.pdbx_seq_one_letter_code
_entity_poly.pdbx_strand_id
1 'polypeptide(L)'
;MAVIGERVMVGGHSAVIRYVGDVTGYPGIWAGVEWDDPNRGKHNGFVNGVQYFRTKSARGGSLVNIQNVHRGVDLLTAILNRYADSVDENVFVIHSKAVELVGMQSTSQKQSNVFELRHIVLESCSVAAPPAAICPPFSRCVSLNLFNNLLQRWEDVQKILTLEKLSVVDCGIKRIVIGNGRFPSLTTLNIKDNVISDWSSINQLQLLPKLITLYINCEPLQCVQGISTHEVIIAKLPRLVDLNHFVISAIERHSAEVRFLDKYFCADDNVKADHINDIGRLKMIHGTIAVVDSKGIGLNVVPLAICYEGNTVEKRLPLAMTVQKLTEMVGRMFSLELTQVTLELDKGTHQILLENPLRTLDFYSPEPGDCLRLVAV
;
A
#
# COMPACT_ATOMS: atom_id res chain seq x y z
N MET A 1 -26.34 -19.15 5.81
CA MET A 1 -26.86 -18.07 6.67
C MET A 1 -25.80 -16.97 6.73
N ALA A 2 -26.20 -15.70 6.87
CA ALA A 2 -25.26 -14.61 7.03
C ALA A 2 -24.52 -14.74 8.38
N VAL A 3 -23.23 -14.40 8.42
CA VAL A 3 -22.37 -14.62 9.59
C VAL A 3 -21.83 -13.30 10.12
N ILE A 4 -21.72 -13.17 11.44
CA ILE A 4 -21.08 -12.01 12.07
C ILE A 4 -19.62 -11.91 11.58
N GLY A 5 -19.20 -10.71 11.18
CA GLY A 5 -17.90 -10.41 10.60
C GLY A 5 -17.85 -10.43 9.07
N GLU A 6 -18.89 -10.93 8.39
CA GLU A 6 -19.00 -10.98 6.93
C GLU A 6 -19.17 -9.57 6.33
N ARG A 7 -18.42 -9.26 5.25
CA ARG A 7 -18.67 -8.06 4.42
C ARG A 7 -19.88 -8.30 3.54
N VAL A 8 -20.77 -7.32 3.47
CA VAL A 8 -22.01 -7.39 2.70
C VAL A 8 -22.30 -6.07 2.02
N MET A 9 -23.12 -6.11 0.98
CA MET A 9 -23.69 -4.94 0.34
C MET A 9 -25.12 -4.71 0.83
N VAL A 10 -25.44 -3.49 1.24
CA VAL A 10 -26.80 -3.10 1.62
C VAL A 10 -27.17 -1.78 0.95
N GLY A 11 -28.08 -1.86 -0.02
CA GLY A 11 -28.53 -0.72 -0.81
C GLY A 11 -27.39 -0.01 -1.55
N GLY A 12 -26.43 -0.77 -2.11
CA GLY A 12 -25.30 -0.23 -2.86
C GLY A 12 -24.09 0.21 -2.03
N HIS A 13 -24.10 -0.01 -0.72
CA HIS A 13 -22.97 0.35 0.15
C HIS A 13 -22.45 -0.84 0.94
N SER A 14 -21.12 -0.88 1.06
CA SER A 14 -20.37 -1.89 1.79
C SER A 14 -20.53 -1.71 3.31
N ALA A 15 -20.72 -2.83 4.00
CA ALA A 15 -20.85 -2.88 5.45
C ALA A 15 -20.36 -4.22 6.00
N VAL A 16 -20.11 -4.29 7.31
CA VAL A 16 -19.76 -5.52 8.03
C VAL A 16 -20.89 -5.91 8.97
N ILE A 17 -21.30 -7.18 8.94
CA ILE A 17 -22.30 -7.70 9.87
C ILE A 17 -21.71 -7.76 11.29
N ARG A 18 -22.41 -7.14 12.24
CA ARG A 18 -22.08 -7.14 13.68
C ARG A 18 -23.11 -7.87 14.54
N TYR A 19 -24.32 -8.09 14.02
CA TYR A 19 -25.39 -8.81 14.70
C TYR A 19 -26.28 -9.51 13.66
N VAL A 20 -26.80 -10.69 14.01
CA VAL A 20 -27.86 -11.38 13.26
C VAL A 20 -28.82 -11.97 14.27
N GLY A 21 -30.09 -11.57 14.21
CA GLY A 21 -31.11 -12.07 15.12
C GLY A 21 -32.37 -11.20 15.17
N ASP A 22 -33.23 -11.49 16.13
CA ASP A 22 -34.47 -10.75 16.35
C ASP A 22 -34.18 -9.34 16.89
N VAL A 23 -35.06 -8.39 16.61
CA VAL A 23 -35.02 -7.03 17.17
C VAL A 23 -36.34 -6.74 17.85
N THR A 24 -36.27 -6.32 19.12
CA THR A 24 -37.45 -5.99 19.92
C THR A 24 -38.33 -4.96 19.19
N GLY A 25 -39.59 -5.34 18.96
CA GLY A 25 -40.59 -4.49 18.29
C GLY A 25 -40.62 -4.62 16.77
N TYR A 26 -39.77 -5.45 16.16
CA TYR A 26 -39.76 -5.67 14.70
C TYR A 26 -39.81 -7.17 14.37
N PRO A 27 -40.75 -7.61 13.51
CA PRO A 27 -40.84 -9.01 13.12
C PRO A 27 -39.70 -9.43 12.19
N GLY A 28 -39.37 -10.72 12.21
CA GLY A 28 -38.38 -11.35 11.34
C GLY A 28 -36.93 -11.17 11.83
N ILE A 29 -35.99 -11.69 11.03
CA ILE A 29 -34.56 -11.63 11.33
C ILE A 29 -33.96 -10.34 10.78
N TRP A 30 -33.15 -9.69 11.60
CA TRP A 30 -32.45 -8.46 11.27
C TRP A 30 -30.94 -8.68 11.32
N ALA A 31 -30.23 -7.87 10.53
CA ALA A 31 -28.79 -7.73 10.63
C ALA A 31 -28.45 -6.36 11.23
N GLY A 32 -27.62 -6.36 12.26
CA GLY A 32 -26.88 -5.16 12.64
C GLY A 32 -25.66 -5.05 11.77
N VAL A 33 -25.54 -3.95 11.03
CA VAL A 33 -24.41 -3.70 10.13
C VAL A 33 -23.64 -2.47 10.60
N GLU A 34 -22.32 -2.50 10.50
CA GLU A 34 -21.45 -1.35 10.62
C GLU A 34 -20.98 -0.95 9.23
N TRP A 35 -21.26 0.29 8.83
CA TRP A 35 -20.92 0.80 7.50
C TRP A 35 -19.44 1.12 7.40
N ASP A 36 -18.88 0.99 6.20
CA ASP A 36 -17.52 1.47 5.93
C ASP A 36 -17.46 3.01 5.99
N ASP A 37 -18.49 3.69 5.48
CA ASP A 37 -18.70 5.13 5.70
C ASP A 37 -19.42 5.35 7.05
N PRO A 38 -18.74 5.88 8.09
CA PRO A 38 -19.31 6.06 9.41
C PRO A 38 -20.46 7.10 9.45
N ASN A 39 -20.63 7.92 8.42
CA ASN A 39 -21.71 8.92 8.34
C ASN A 39 -23.05 8.31 7.89
N ARG A 40 -23.04 7.09 7.37
CA ARG A 40 -24.24 6.43 6.83
C ARG A 40 -25.11 5.76 7.88
N GLY A 41 -24.52 5.40 9.01
CA GLY A 41 -25.25 4.72 10.07
C GLY A 41 -26.18 5.65 10.84
N LYS A 42 -27.05 5.04 11.64
CA LYS A 42 -28.06 5.73 12.44
C LYS A 42 -27.75 5.69 13.93
N HIS A 43 -27.08 4.63 14.37
CA HIS A 43 -26.85 4.32 15.78
C HIS A 43 -25.61 3.44 15.95
N ASN A 44 -25.17 3.21 17.18
CA ASN A 44 -24.04 2.31 17.46
C ASN A 44 -24.46 0.85 17.72
N GLY A 45 -25.73 0.53 17.49
CA GLY A 45 -26.34 -0.77 17.81
C GLY A 45 -27.12 -0.79 19.11
N PHE A 46 -27.19 0.35 19.82
CA PHE A 46 -28.16 0.57 20.90
C PHE A 46 -29.45 1.16 20.34
N VAL A 47 -30.55 0.41 20.40
CA VAL A 47 -31.86 0.81 19.87
C VAL A 47 -32.95 0.44 20.87
N ASN A 48 -33.81 1.39 21.21
CA ASN A 48 -34.95 1.21 22.12
C ASN A 48 -34.58 0.55 23.47
N GLY A 49 -33.44 0.95 24.06
CA GLY A 49 -33.00 0.45 25.36
C GLY A 49 -32.20 -0.87 25.31
N VAL A 50 -32.03 -1.48 24.13
CA VAL A 50 -31.35 -2.77 23.97
C VAL A 50 -30.06 -2.58 23.17
N GLN A 51 -28.95 -3.17 23.63
CA GLN A 51 -27.67 -3.19 22.93
C GLN A 51 -27.54 -4.47 22.10
N TYR A 52 -27.69 -4.38 20.78
CA TYR A 52 -27.57 -5.53 19.87
C TYR A 52 -26.12 -5.77 19.42
N PHE A 53 -25.39 -4.69 19.14
CA PHE A 53 -23.98 -4.72 18.72
C PHE A 53 -23.31 -3.38 19.05
N ARG A 54 -21.99 -3.28 18.86
CA ARG A 54 -21.23 -2.04 19.01
C ARG A 54 -20.46 -1.71 17.73
N THR A 55 -20.31 -0.42 17.45
CA THR A 55 -19.54 0.12 16.31
C THR A 55 -18.45 1.07 16.80
N LYS A 56 -17.47 1.35 15.93
CA LYS A 56 -16.39 2.31 16.19
C LYS A 56 -16.91 3.75 16.34
N SER A 57 -17.86 4.14 15.49
CA SER A 57 -18.51 5.46 15.54
C SER A 57 -19.86 5.37 16.25
N ALA A 58 -20.24 6.41 17.00
CA ALA A 58 -21.53 6.49 17.70
C ALA A 58 -22.75 6.37 16.76
N ARG A 59 -22.57 6.70 15.47
CA ARG A 59 -23.59 6.55 14.43
C ARG A 59 -23.10 5.69 13.27
N GLY A 60 -22.12 4.81 13.50
CA GLY A 60 -21.54 4.00 12.42
C GLY A 60 -22.37 2.80 11.98
N GLY A 61 -23.47 2.47 12.68
CA GLY A 61 -24.24 1.26 12.44
C GLY A 61 -25.72 1.47 12.15
N SER A 62 -26.35 0.44 11.57
CA SER A 62 -27.78 0.38 11.30
C SER A 62 -28.32 -1.04 11.55
N LEU A 63 -29.57 -1.15 12.00
CA LEU A 63 -30.33 -2.39 11.91
C LEU A 63 -31.06 -2.40 10.56
N VAL A 64 -30.85 -3.46 9.78
CA VAL A 64 -31.47 -3.66 8.47
C VAL A 64 -32.14 -5.02 8.42
N ASN A 65 -33.26 -5.13 7.71
CA ASN A 65 -33.89 -6.43 7.51
C ASN A 65 -32.91 -7.35 6.77
N ILE A 66 -32.78 -8.62 7.21
CA ILE A 66 -31.81 -9.56 6.63
C ILE A 66 -32.01 -9.78 5.13
N GLN A 67 -33.24 -9.59 4.62
CA GLN A 67 -33.58 -9.72 3.20
C GLN A 67 -32.95 -8.65 2.33
N ASN A 68 -32.60 -7.49 2.90
CA ASN A 68 -31.94 -6.39 2.20
C ASN A 68 -30.40 -6.53 2.21
N VAL A 69 -29.88 -7.62 2.78
CA VAL A 69 -28.45 -7.88 2.88
C VAL A 69 -27.99 -8.76 1.72
N HIS A 70 -27.22 -8.18 0.81
CA HIS A 70 -26.62 -8.90 -0.31
C HIS A 70 -25.23 -9.41 0.07
N ARG A 71 -25.06 -10.72 0.03
CA ARG A 71 -23.81 -11.41 0.38
C ARG A 71 -22.82 -11.51 -0.78
N GLY A 72 -23.16 -10.87 -1.91
CA GLY A 72 -22.37 -10.90 -3.14
C GLY A 72 -22.52 -12.17 -3.95
N VAL A 73 -21.67 -12.27 -4.98
CA VAL A 73 -21.62 -13.37 -5.94
C VAL A 73 -20.18 -13.89 -6.07
N ASP A 74 -20.00 -15.08 -6.64
CA ASP A 74 -18.67 -15.55 -7.00
C ASP A 74 -18.10 -14.81 -8.22
N LEU A 75 -16.78 -14.91 -8.39
CA LEU A 75 -16.05 -14.22 -9.45
C LEU A 75 -16.61 -14.51 -10.85
N LEU A 76 -16.96 -15.77 -11.17
CA LEU A 76 -17.44 -16.11 -12.50
C LEU A 76 -18.80 -15.48 -12.76
N THR A 77 -19.71 -15.56 -11.79
CA THR A 77 -21.02 -14.88 -11.89
C THR A 77 -20.85 -13.36 -12.05
N ALA A 78 -19.95 -12.71 -11.32
CA ALA A 78 -19.69 -11.29 -11.50
C ALA A 78 -19.15 -10.95 -12.91
N ILE A 79 -18.25 -11.78 -13.44
CA ILE A 79 -17.73 -11.64 -14.80
C ILE A 79 -18.86 -11.81 -15.82
N LEU A 80 -19.70 -12.82 -15.67
CA LEU A 80 -20.82 -13.07 -16.56
C LEU A 80 -21.81 -11.89 -16.52
N ASN A 81 -22.21 -11.43 -15.34
CA ASN A 81 -23.11 -10.28 -15.21
C ASN A 81 -22.52 -9.00 -15.84
N ARG A 82 -21.19 -8.82 -15.77
CA ARG A 82 -20.51 -7.63 -16.31
C ARG A 82 -20.25 -7.70 -17.82
N TYR A 83 -19.91 -8.88 -18.33
CA TYR A 83 -19.35 -9.06 -19.68
C TYR A 83 -20.19 -9.96 -20.59
N ALA A 84 -21.08 -10.80 -20.06
CA ALA A 84 -21.96 -11.67 -20.86
C ALA A 84 -23.33 -11.04 -21.15
N ASP A 85 -23.83 -10.18 -20.26
CA ASP A 85 -25.09 -9.43 -20.43
C ASP A 85 -24.92 -8.13 -21.22
N SER A 86 -24.26 -8.20 -22.38
CA SER A 86 -24.46 -7.17 -23.41
C SER A 86 -25.82 -7.43 -24.06
N VAL A 87 -26.89 -6.96 -23.43
CA VAL A 87 -28.12 -6.59 -24.12
C VAL A 87 -28.39 -5.13 -23.77
N ASP A 88 -28.32 -4.28 -24.78
CA ASP A 88 -29.51 -3.50 -25.06
C ASP A 88 -29.69 -3.41 -26.57
N GLU A 89 -30.61 -4.24 -27.07
CA GLU A 89 -31.54 -3.74 -28.06
C GLU A 89 -32.37 -2.66 -27.35
N ASN A 90 -32.12 -1.38 -27.68
CA ASN A 90 -32.97 -0.21 -27.45
C ASN A 90 -32.76 0.74 -26.26
N VAL A 91 -31.52 1.06 -25.85
CA VAL A 91 -31.23 2.43 -25.35
C VAL A 91 -29.82 2.89 -25.75
N PHE A 92 -29.72 3.64 -26.85
CA PHE A 92 -28.69 4.66 -27.03
C PHE A 92 -29.34 5.89 -27.66
N VAL A 93 -29.66 6.88 -26.83
CA VAL A 93 -29.96 8.24 -27.30
C VAL A 93 -28.62 8.95 -27.48
N ILE A 94 -28.12 8.96 -28.72
CA ILE A 94 -27.25 10.02 -29.21
C ILE A 94 -27.97 10.66 -30.39
N HIS A 95 -27.93 11.99 -30.44
CA HIS A 95 -28.54 12.80 -31.49
C HIS A 95 -28.21 12.25 -32.90
N SER A 96 -29.27 12.14 -33.71
CA SER A 96 -29.33 11.88 -35.16
C SER A 96 -29.11 10.43 -35.67
N LYS A 97 -30.25 9.85 -36.09
CA LYS A 97 -30.50 8.64 -36.92
C LYS A 97 -30.32 7.26 -36.27
N ALA A 98 -31.47 6.60 -36.07
CA ALA A 98 -31.60 5.18 -35.77
C ALA A 98 -31.56 4.33 -37.06
N VAL A 99 -30.95 3.16 -36.98
CA VAL A 99 -31.05 2.09 -37.99
C VAL A 99 -31.36 0.79 -37.25
N GLU A 100 -32.47 0.14 -37.61
CA GLU A 100 -32.87 -1.18 -37.10
C GLU A 100 -32.14 -2.29 -37.87
N LEU A 101 -31.67 -3.32 -37.16
CA LEU A 101 -31.36 -4.61 -37.76
C LEU A 101 -31.85 -5.75 -36.86
N VAL A 102 -32.75 -6.53 -37.46
CA VAL A 102 -33.39 -7.75 -36.97
C VAL A 102 -32.36 -8.88 -36.86
N GLY A 103 -32.41 -9.67 -35.78
CA GLY A 103 -31.72 -10.97 -35.77
C GLY A 103 -31.60 -11.65 -34.42
N MET A 104 -32.71 -12.19 -33.91
CA MET A 104 -32.73 -13.13 -32.77
C MET A 104 -31.85 -14.35 -33.08
N GLN A 105 -30.69 -14.47 -32.42
CA GLN A 105 -29.96 -15.71 -32.13
C GLN A 105 -28.75 -15.40 -31.23
N SER A 106 -28.74 -15.80 -29.94
CA SER A 106 -27.53 -16.23 -29.17
C SER A 106 -27.69 -16.10 -27.64
N THR A 107 -27.87 -17.22 -26.93
CA THR A 107 -27.67 -17.31 -25.47
C THR A 107 -26.59 -18.32 -25.05
N SER A 108 -26.06 -19.15 -25.96
CA SER A 108 -25.02 -20.15 -25.63
C SER A 108 -23.59 -19.74 -26.06
N GLN A 109 -23.42 -18.98 -27.14
CA GLN A 109 -22.10 -18.54 -27.64
C GLN A 109 -21.45 -17.40 -26.84
N LYS A 110 -22.18 -16.73 -25.93
CA LYS A 110 -21.65 -15.60 -25.14
C LYS A 110 -20.89 -16.04 -23.89
N GLN A 111 -21.18 -17.22 -23.32
CA GLN A 111 -20.44 -17.76 -22.17
C GLN A 111 -18.99 -18.15 -22.50
N SER A 112 -18.65 -18.44 -23.76
CA SER A 112 -17.32 -18.93 -24.14
C SER A 112 -16.23 -17.86 -24.25
N ASN A 113 -16.58 -16.56 -24.37
CA ASN A 113 -15.57 -15.51 -24.56
C ASN A 113 -14.98 -14.95 -23.25
N VAL A 114 -15.62 -15.15 -22.10
CA VAL A 114 -15.15 -14.55 -20.84
C VAL A 114 -13.80 -15.10 -20.36
N PHE A 115 -13.45 -16.32 -20.76
CA PHE A 115 -12.16 -16.95 -20.45
C PHE A 115 -11.00 -16.43 -21.33
N GLU A 116 -11.30 -15.72 -22.42
CA GLU A 116 -10.32 -15.10 -23.31
C GLU A 116 -9.94 -13.67 -22.88
N LEU A 117 -10.62 -13.12 -21.87
CA LEU A 117 -10.39 -11.77 -21.37
C LEU A 117 -8.98 -11.64 -20.76
N ARG A 118 -8.22 -10.65 -21.26
CA ARG A 118 -6.89 -10.31 -20.71
C ARG A 118 -6.95 -9.38 -19.51
N HIS A 119 -7.95 -8.50 -19.48
CA HIS A 119 -8.12 -7.50 -18.43
C HIS A 119 -9.56 -7.58 -17.94
N ILE A 120 -9.71 -7.87 -16.64
CA ILE A 120 -11.01 -8.02 -15.99
C ILE A 120 -11.15 -6.93 -14.93
N VAL A 121 -12.19 -6.12 -15.05
CA VAL A 121 -12.51 -5.00 -14.16
C VAL A 121 -13.89 -5.22 -13.57
N LEU A 122 -13.91 -5.56 -12.28
CA LEU A 122 -15.12 -5.89 -11.51
C LEU A 122 -15.28 -4.92 -10.35
N GLU A 123 -15.06 -3.64 -10.60
CA GLU A 123 -15.27 -2.60 -9.60
C GLU A 123 -16.72 -2.59 -9.11
N SER A 124 -16.89 -2.59 -7.78
CA SER A 124 -18.21 -2.53 -7.12
C SER A 124 -19.20 -3.62 -7.58
N CYS A 125 -18.70 -4.77 -8.04
CA CYS A 125 -19.51 -5.88 -8.57
C CYS A 125 -19.97 -6.88 -7.50
N SER A 126 -19.78 -6.56 -6.21
CA SER A 126 -20.15 -7.42 -5.08
C SER A 126 -19.51 -8.82 -5.13
N VAL A 127 -18.28 -8.94 -5.63
CA VAL A 127 -17.52 -10.19 -5.64
C VAL A 127 -17.18 -10.58 -4.21
N ALA A 128 -17.69 -11.71 -3.74
CA ALA A 128 -17.52 -12.19 -2.36
C ALA A 128 -16.77 -13.52 -2.26
N ALA A 129 -16.62 -14.23 -3.38
CA ALA A 129 -16.05 -15.58 -3.39
C ALA A 129 -15.23 -15.83 -4.67
N PRO A 130 -14.25 -16.77 -4.60
CA PRO A 130 -13.58 -17.25 -5.79
C PRO A 130 -14.56 -18.06 -6.66
N PRO A 131 -14.25 -18.28 -7.95
CA PRO A 131 -15.09 -19.11 -8.80
C PRO A 131 -15.13 -20.55 -8.25
N ALA A 132 -16.19 -21.29 -8.59
CA ALA A 132 -16.32 -22.69 -8.21
C ALA A 132 -15.11 -23.52 -8.65
N ALA A 133 -14.73 -24.56 -7.90
CA ALA A 133 -13.53 -25.36 -8.18
C ALA A 133 -13.50 -26.02 -9.57
N ILE A 134 -14.68 -26.19 -10.18
CA ILE A 134 -14.87 -26.78 -11.51
C ILE A 134 -14.68 -25.72 -12.62
N CYS A 135 -14.63 -24.42 -12.26
CA CYS A 135 -14.45 -23.33 -13.20
C CYS A 135 -13.10 -23.46 -13.93
N PRO A 136 -13.10 -23.37 -15.28
CA PRO A 136 -11.85 -23.29 -16.03
C PRO A 136 -11.01 -22.09 -15.55
N PRO A 137 -9.67 -22.21 -15.55
CA PRO A 137 -8.80 -21.09 -15.22
C PRO A 137 -8.91 -20.00 -16.29
N PHE A 138 -8.89 -18.72 -15.88
CA PHE A 138 -8.79 -17.60 -16.83
C PHE A 138 -7.33 -17.42 -17.27
N SER A 139 -6.81 -18.40 -18.01
CA SER A 139 -5.39 -18.49 -18.38
C SER A 139 -4.86 -17.32 -19.21
N ARG A 140 -5.75 -16.56 -19.86
CA ARG A 140 -5.39 -15.36 -20.63
C ARG A 140 -5.44 -14.08 -19.81
N CYS A 141 -6.01 -14.12 -18.61
CA CYS A 141 -6.13 -12.96 -17.73
C CYS A 141 -4.77 -12.55 -17.18
N VAL A 142 -4.35 -11.33 -17.53
CA VAL A 142 -3.10 -10.70 -17.10
C VAL A 142 -3.37 -9.74 -15.94
N SER A 143 -4.54 -9.11 -15.94
CA SER A 143 -4.91 -8.07 -14.97
C SER A 143 -6.32 -8.30 -14.42
N LEU A 144 -6.43 -8.26 -13.09
CA LEU A 144 -7.72 -8.29 -12.39
C LEU A 144 -7.85 -7.09 -11.44
N ASN A 145 -8.95 -6.35 -11.56
CA ASN A 145 -9.32 -5.27 -10.66
C ASN A 145 -10.61 -5.65 -9.90
N LEU A 146 -10.50 -5.74 -8.58
CA LEU A 146 -11.57 -6.04 -7.63
C LEU A 146 -11.84 -4.85 -6.68
N PHE A 147 -11.60 -3.62 -7.11
CA PHE A 147 -11.85 -2.44 -6.28
C PHE A 147 -13.27 -2.43 -5.67
N ASN A 148 -13.35 -2.12 -4.38
CA ASN A 148 -14.61 -2.02 -3.62
C ASN A 148 -15.49 -3.28 -3.77
N ASN A 149 -14.97 -4.43 -3.36
CA ASN A 149 -15.70 -5.69 -3.35
C ASN A 149 -15.77 -6.32 -1.95
N LEU A 150 -16.39 -7.50 -1.87
CA LEU A 150 -16.66 -8.20 -0.63
C LEU A 150 -15.64 -9.31 -0.31
N LEU A 151 -14.64 -9.51 -1.19
CA LEU A 151 -13.63 -10.55 -1.06
C LEU A 151 -12.58 -10.19 0.00
N GLN A 152 -12.79 -10.63 1.24
CA GLN A 152 -11.91 -10.27 2.37
C GLN A 152 -10.69 -11.20 2.56
N ARG A 153 -10.71 -12.41 2.00
CA ARG A 153 -9.71 -13.44 2.23
C ARG A 153 -8.70 -13.51 1.10
N TRP A 154 -7.42 -13.39 1.43
CA TRP A 154 -6.36 -13.49 0.44
C TRP A 154 -6.24 -14.91 -0.14
N GLU A 155 -6.56 -15.95 0.63
CA GLU A 155 -6.56 -17.35 0.16
C GLU A 155 -7.53 -17.58 -1.00
N ASP A 156 -8.61 -16.81 -1.07
CA ASP A 156 -9.55 -16.88 -2.16
C ASP A 156 -8.99 -16.23 -3.43
N VAL A 157 -8.20 -15.16 -3.27
CA VAL A 157 -7.42 -14.58 -4.37
C VAL A 157 -6.35 -15.57 -4.85
N GLN A 158 -5.76 -16.41 -4.00
CA GLN A 158 -4.77 -17.43 -4.42
C GLN A 158 -5.34 -18.51 -5.34
N LYS A 159 -6.64 -18.80 -5.24
CA LYS A 159 -7.34 -19.73 -6.15
C LYS A 159 -7.58 -19.09 -7.51
N ILE A 160 -7.49 -17.78 -7.57
CA ILE A 160 -7.64 -16.94 -8.73
C ILE A 160 -6.22 -16.67 -9.28
N LEU A 161 -5.82 -17.48 -10.28
CA LEU A 161 -4.95 -17.08 -11.40
C LEU A 161 -3.42 -17.13 -11.26
N THR A 162 -2.78 -17.14 -12.44
CA THR A 162 -1.38 -16.81 -12.73
C THR A 162 -1.28 -15.36 -13.22
N LEU A 163 -1.77 -14.40 -12.44
CA LEU A 163 -1.81 -12.98 -12.82
C LEU A 163 -0.41 -12.35 -12.88
N GLU A 164 -0.27 -11.35 -13.75
CA GLU A 164 0.85 -10.41 -13.73
C GLU A 164 0.49 -9.15 -12.93
N LYS A 165 -0.77 -8.71 -12.96
CA LYS A 165 -1.25 -7.51 -12.28
C LYS A 165 -2.51 -7.81 -11.47
N LEU A 166 -2.52 -7.42 -10.20
CA LEU A 166 -3.65 -7.62 -9.31
C LEU A 166 -3.96 -6.32 -8.55
N SER A 167 -5.23 -5.92 -8.54
CA SER A 167 -5.73 -4.84 -7.72
C SER A 167 -6.90 -5.33 -6.86
N VAL A 168 -6.74 -5.25 -5.55
CA VAL A 168 -7.73 -5.61 -4.52
C VAL A 168 -7.93 -4.46 -3.55
N VAL A 169 -8.08 -3.26 -4.10
CA VAL A 169 -8.24 -2.02 -3.33
C VAL A 169 -9.61 -2.00 -2.64
N ASP A 170 -9.67 -1.56 -1.40
CA ASP A 170 -10.92 -1.46 -0.62
C ASP A 170 -11.73 -2.78 -0.54
N CYS A 171 -11.02 -3.90 -0.37
CA CYS A 171 -11.62 -5.22 -0.17
C CYS A 171 -11.76 -5.58 1.32
N GLY A 172 -11.26 -4.74 2.23
CA GLY A 172 -11.23 -5.01 3.66
C GLY A 172 -10.27 -6.14 4.07
N ILE A 173 -9.24 -6.41 3.27
CA ILE A 173 -8.23 -7.43 3.55
C ILE A 173 -7.44 -7.02 4.79
N LYS A 174 -7.33 -7.94 5.76
CA LYS A 174 -6.62 -7.70 7.03
C LYS A 174 -5.25 -8.36 7.09
N ARG A 175 -5.10 -9.48 6.39
CA ARG A 175 -3.90 -10.31 6.44
C ARG A 175 -3.59 -10.85 5.06
N ILE A 176 -2.32 -10.84 4.71
CA ILE A 176 -1.79 -11.50 3.52
C ILE A 176 -1.13 -12.80 3.97
N VAL A 177 -1.43 -13.89 3.28
CA VAL A 177 -0.75 -15.17 3.42
C VAL A 177 -0.47 -15.65 2.02
N ILE A 178 0.79 -15.97 1.68
CA ILE A 178 1.15 -16.44 0.34
C ILE A 178 1.65 -17.87 0.47
N GLY A 179 0.90 -18.81 -0.10
CA GLY A 179 1.33 -20.20 -0.15
C GLY A 179 2.54 -20.38 -1.07
N ASN A 180 3.38 -21.37 -0.79
CA ASN A 180 4.55 -21.67 -1.61
C ASN A 180 4.18 -21.86 -3.09
N GLY A 181 4.93 -21.20 -3.98
CA GLY A 181 4.76 -21.31 -5.43
C GLY A 181 3.51 -20.62 -6.00
N ARG A 182 2.81 -19.78 -5.21
CA ARG A 182 1.66 -18.99 -5.69
C ARG A 182 2.13 -17.67 -6.29
N PHE A 183 1.38 -17.18 -7.29
CA PHE A 183 1.64 -15.93 -8.01
C PHE A 183 3.06 -15.81 -8.62
N PRO A 184 3.53 -16.81 -9.39
CA PRO A 184 4.90 -16.81 -9.93
C PRO A 184 5.16 -15.68 -10.95
N SER A 185 4.10 -15.09 -11.50
CA SER A 185 4.16 -14.06 -12.54
C SER A 185 3.78 -12.67 -12.04
N LEU A 186 3.38 -12.51 -10.78
CA LEU A 186 2.82 -11.24 -10.29
C LEU A 186 3.92 -10.17 -10.20
N THR A 187 3.78 -9.13 -11.01
CA THR A 187 4.71 -7.98 -11.10
C THR A 187 4.17 -6.74 -10.43
N THR A 188 2.85 -6.53 -10.49
CA THR A 188 2.18 -5.35 -9.94
C THR A 188 1.10 -5.79 -8.95
N LEU A 189 1.18 -5.28 -7.73
CA LEU A 189 0.16 -5.51 -6.71
C LEU A 189 -0.37 -4.18 -6.16
N ASN A 190 -1.68 -3.99 -6.22
CA ASN A 190 -2.37 -2.89 -5.56
C ASN A 190 -3.25 -3.41 -4.42
N ILE A 191 -2.89 -3.04 -3.20
CA ILE A 191 -3.55 -3.39 -1.94
C ILE A 191 -3.91 -2.14 -1.13
N LYS A 192 -4.00 -0.96 -1.76
CA LYS A 192 -4.45 0.28 -1.10
C LYS A 192 -5.83 0.11 -0.45
N ASP A 193 -6.09 0.94 0.55
CA ASP A 193 -7.38 1.03 1.26
C ASP A 193 -7.87 -0.29 1.86
N ASN A 194 -6.93 -1.16 2.21
CA ASN A 194 -7.17 -2.34 3.03
C ASN A 194 -6.77 -2.09 4.49
N VAL A 195 -6.93 -3.10 5.34
CA VAL A 195 -6.76 -3.00 6.80
C VAL A 195 -5.51 -3.78 7.25
N ILE A 196 -4.45 -3.73 6.44
CA ILE A 196 -3.19 -4.45 6.72
C ILE A 196 -2.35 -3.58 7.65
N SER A 197 -2.13 -4.05 8.87
CA SER A 197 -1.42 -3.31 9.92
C SER A 197 -0.26 -4.10 10.55
N ASP A 198 0.14 -5.21 9.92
CA ASP A 198 1.17 -6.11 10.44
C ASP A 198 2.30 -6.36 9.44
N TRP A 199 3.53 -6.48 9.95
CA TRP A 199 4.71 -6.75 9.12
C TRP A 199 4.76 -8.18 8.60
N SER A 200 4.09 -9.13 9.27
CA SER A 200 4.03 -10.51 8.81
C SER A 200 3.40 -10.61 7.41
N SER A 201 2.37 -9.81 7.12
CA SER A 201 1.74 -9.68 5.81
C SER A 201 2.70 -9.11 4.76
N ILE A 202 3.55 -8.14 5.13
CA ILE A 202 4.57 -7.58 4.23
C ILE A 202 5.68 -8.60 3.96
N ASN A 203 6.08 -9.38 4.96
CA ASN A 203 7.05 -10.46 4.80
C ASN A 203 6.57 -11.51 3.79
N GLN A 204 5.27 -11.80 3.73
CA GLN A 204 4.73 -12.72 2.73
C GLN A 204 4.98 -12.25 1.30
N LEU A 205 5.03 -10.93 1.04
CA LEU A 205 5.30 -10.38 -0.28
C LEU A 205 6.71 -10.71 -0.79
N GLN A 206 7.66 -11.06 0.10
CA GLN A 206 8.99 -11.53 -0.28
C GLN A 206 8.96 -12.87 -1.03
N LEU A 207 7.88 -13.65 -0.87
CA LEU A 207 7.67 -14.92 -1.57
C LEU A 207 7.26 -14.72 -3.03
N LEU A 208 6.96 -13.50 -3.45
CA LEU A 208 6.57 -13.16 -4.83
C LEU A 208 7.82 -12.90 -5.67
N PRO A 209 8.23 -13.82 -6.56
CA PRO A 209 9.53 -13.73 -7.21
C PRO A 209 9.64 -12.59 -8.24
N LYS A 210 8.53 -12.08 -8.78
CA LYS A 210 8.54 -11.06 -9.83
C LYS A 210 7.95 -9.72 -9.41
N LEU A 211 7.60 -9.54 -8.14
CA LEU A 211 6.97 -8.31 -7.67
C LEU A 211 7.95 -7.13 -7.78
N ILE A 212 7.57 -6.13 -8.58
CA ILE A 212 8.37 -4.92 -8.84
C ILE A 212 7.59 -3.62 -8.54
N THR A 213 6.26 -3.66 -8.54
CA THR A 213 5.41 -2.49 -8.28
C THR A 213 4.42 -2.81 -7.17
N LEU A 214 4.40 -1.99 -6.12
CA LEU A 214 3.52 -2.15 -4.97
C LEU A 214 2.80 -0.85 -4.66
N TYR A 215 1.48 -0.93 -4.56
CA TYR A 215 0.64 0.17 -4.06
C TYR A 215 0.00 -0.27 -2.74
N ILE A 216 0.32 0.45 -1.66
CA ILE A 216 -0.09 0.11 -0.30
C ILE A 216 -0.22 1.39 0.55
N ASN A 217 -1.19 1.40 1.48
CA ASN A 217 -1.26 2.45 2.50
C ASN A 217 -0.25 2.11 3.60
N CYS A 218 0.78 2.94 3.77
CA CYS A 218 1.87 2.68 4.72
C CYS A 218 1.54 3.13 6.15
N GLU A 219 0.48 3.92 6.34
CA GLU A 219 0.07 4.51 7.62
C GLU A 219 -0.38 3.50 8.69
N PRO A 220 -1.07 2.39 8.38
CA PRO A 220 -1.51 1.44 9.40
C PRO A 220 -0.36 0.58 9.98
N LEU A 221 0.81 0.59 9.34
CA LEU A 221 2.01 -0.14 9.81
C LEU A 221 2.74 0.70 10.87
N GLN A 222 3.24 0.04 11.92
CA GLN A 222 4.04 0.70 12.96
C GLN A 222 5.52 0.35 12.81
N CYS A 223 6.39 1.35 12.87
CA CYS A 223 7.84 1.16 12.86
C CYS A 223 8.48 1.90 14.06
N VAL A 224 9.75 1.60 14.32
CA VAL A 224 10.52 2.26 15.38
C VAL A 224 10.72 3.75 15.08
N GLN A 225 10.98 4.56 16.12
CA GLN A 225 11.20 5.98 15.93
C GLN A 225 12.44 6.28 15.06
N GLY A 226 12.31 7.26 14.18
CA GLY A 226 13.41 7.73 13.34
C GLY A 226 13.56 7.01 11.99
N ILE A 227 12.63 6.12 11.63
CA ILE A 227 12.51 5.54 10.29
C ILE A 227 11.04 5.57 9.85
N SER A 228 10.79 5.73 8.55
CA SER A 228 9.44 5.67 7.99
C SER A 228 9.07 4.25 7.58
N THR A 229 7.77 3.93 7.57
CA THR A 229 7.25 2.66 7.05
C THR A 229 7.59 2.46 5.57
N HIS A 230 7.70 3.54 4.80
CA HIS A 230 8.17 3.55 3.42
C HIS A 230 9.59 2.98 3.29
N GLU A 231 10.54 3.50 4.07
CA GLU A 231 11.93 2.99 4.09
C GLU A 231 11.98 1.53 4.53
N VAL A 232 11.18 1.15 5.53
CA VAL A 232 11.12 -0.25 5.98
C VAL A 232 10.63 -1.18 4.87
N ILE A 233 9.61 -0.80 4.09
CA ILE A 233 9.12 -1.60 2.96
C ILE A 233 10.21 -1.75 1.89
N ILE A 234 10.88 -0.65 1.52
CA ILE A 234 11.99 -0.66 0.56
C ILE A 234 13.10 -1.62 1.02
N ALA A 235 13.52 -1.50 2.28
CA ALA A 235 14.57 -2.34 2.85
C ALA A 235 14.19 -3.83 2.87
N LYS A 236 12.90 -4.15 3.04
CA LYS A 236 12.39 -5.53 3.11
C LYS A 236 12.13 -6.16 1.75
N LEU A 237 11.84 -5.39 0.71
CA LEU A 237 11.46 -5.90 -0.62
C LEU A 237 12.55 -5.58 -1.67
N PRO A 238 13.62 -6.39 -1.78
CA PRO A 238 14.81 -6.03 -2.55
C PRO A 238 14.59 -5.91 -4.07
N ARG A 239 13.51 -6.49 -4.60
CA ARG A 239 13.15 -6.43 -6.04
C ARG A 239 12.22 -5.29 -6.39
N LEU A 240 11.72 -4.55 -5.39
CA LEU A 240 10.73 -3.49 -5.60
C LEU A 240 11.37 -2.30 -6.31
N VAL A 241 10.78 -1.88 -7.42
CA VAL A 241 11.23 -0.76 -8.27
C VAL A 241 10.32 0.45 -8.13
N ASP A 242 9.02 0.24 -7.88
CA ASP A 242 8.03 1.30 -7.68
C ASP A 242 7.23 1.01 -6.41
N LEU A 243 7.24 1.97 -5.49
CA LEU A 243 6.40 1.98 -4.30
C LEU A 243 5.50 3.21 -4.36
N ASN A 244 4.18 3.01 -4.43
CA ASN A 244 3.21 4.10 -4.44
C ASN A 244 3.41 5.17 -5.53
N HIS A 245 3.85 4.76 -6.73
CA HIS A 245 4.23 5.64 -7.86
C HIS A 245 5.54 6.42 -7.67
N PHE A 246 6.33 6.07 -6.66
CA PHE A 246 7.69 6.58 -6.49
C PHE A 246 8.69 5.53 -6.96
N VAL A 247 9.50 5.89 -7.96
CA VAL A 247 10.56 5.03 -8.47
C VAL A 247 11.70 4.99 -7.45
N ILE A 248 12.04 3.79 -7.01
CA ILE A 248 13.08 3.55 -6.00
C ILE A 248 14.44 3.52 -6.69
N SER A 249 15.24 4.56 -6.45
CA SER A 249 16.61 4.61 -6.93
C SER A 249 17.53 3.65 -6.16
N ALA A 250 18.70 3.32 -6.73
CA ALA A 250 19.69 2.50 -6.03
C ALA A 250 20.21 3.19 -4.75
N ILE A 251 20.35 4.52 -4.79
CA ILE A 251 20.79 5.34 -3.64
C ILE A 251 19.73 5.32 -2.54
N GLU A 252 18.45 5.50 -2.90
CA GLU A 252 17.35 5.45 -1.95
C GLU A 252 17.23 4.06 -1.31
N ARG A 253 17.35 2.99 -2.10
CA ARG A 253 17.34 1.62 -1.57
C ARG A 253 18.49 1.39 -0.59
N HIS A 254 19.70 1.77 -0.97
CA HIS A 254 20.87 1.64 -0.10
C HIS A 254 20.67 2.41 1.22
N SER A 255 20.21 3.67 1.15
CA SER A 255 19.93 4.48 2.33
C SER A 255 18.85 3.86 3.23
N ALA A 256 17.74 3.40 2.65
CA ALA A 256 16.67 2.73 3.38
C ALA A 256 17.15 1.46 4.10
N GLU A 257 17.98 0.64 3.42
CA GLU A 257 18.54 -0.59 3.99
C GLU A 257 19.50 -0.34 5.15
N VAL A 258 20.39 0.64 5.02
CA VAL A 258 21.33 1.04 6.09
C VAL A 258 20.57 1.62 7.29
N ARG A 259 19.60 2.52 7.04
CA ARG A 259 18.78 3.11 8.10
C ARG A 259 17.93 2.05 8.80
N PHE A 260 17.38 1.09 8.06
CA PHE A 260 16.66 -0.05 8.64
C PHE A 260 17.59 -0.87 9.55
N LEU A 261 18.80 -1.19 9.10
CA LEU A 261 19.77 -1.90 9.94
C LEU A 261 20.11 -1.11 11.21
N ASP A 262 20.48 0.17 11.10
CA ASP A 262 20.81 1.02 12.24
C ASP A 262 19.70 1.01 13.30
N LYS A 263 18.46 1.22 12.86
CA LYS A 263 17.31 1.37 13.77
C LYS A 263 16.84 0.05 14.37
N TYR A 264 16.89 -1.05 13.62
CA TYR A 264 16.40 -2.34 14.09
C TYR A 264 17.48 -3.24 14.69
N PHE A 265 18.77 -2.93 14.54
CA PHE A 265 19.86 -3.73 15.13
C PHE A 265 19.83 -3.70 16.66
N CYS A 266 19.59 -2.52 17.26
CA CYS A 266 19.53 -2.33 18.71
C CYS A 266 18.11 -2.41 19.30
N ALA A 267 17.08 -2.62 18.48
CA ALA A 267 15.70 -2.70 18.96
C ALA A 267 15.44 -3.92 19.86
N ASP A 268 14.38 -3.89 20.66
CA ASP A 268 13.96 -5.03 21.48
C ASP A 268 13.61 -6.25 20.62
N ASP A 269 13.83 -7.46 21.15
CA ASP A 269 13.59 -8.71 20.41
C ASP A 269 12.15 -8.87 19.94
N ASN A 270 11.18 -8.37 20.70
CA ASN A 270 9.77 -8.35 20.31
C ASN A 270 9.52 -7.51 19.05
N VAL A 271 10.22 -6.39 18.91
CA VAL A 271 10.11 -5.49 17.75
C VAL A 271 10.84 -6.08 16.55
N LYS A 272 11.90 -6.84 16.79
CA LYS A 272 12.69 -7.51 15.75
C LYS A 272 12.01 -8.73 15.15
N ALA A 273 11.02 -9.34 15.80
CA ALA A 273 10.47 -10.64 15.41
C ALA A 273 10.13 -10.76 13.91
N ASP A 274 9.44 -9.75 13.34
CA ASP A 274 9.08 -9.71 11.91
C ASP A 274 10.19 -9.18 10.99
N HIS A 275 11.39 -8.98 11.52
CA HIS A 275 12.51 -8.31 10.85
C HIS A 275 13.82 -9.11 10.90
N ILE A 276 13.89 -10.19 11.68
CA ILE A 276 15.11 -11.00 11.89
C ILE A 276 15.74 -11.44 10.56
N ASN A 277 14.95 -11.95 9.62
CA ASN A 277 15.46 -12.44 8.33
C ASN A 277 16.05 -11.30 7.49
N ASP A 278 15.41 -10.12 7.49
CA ASP A 278 15.91 -8.95 6.77
C ASP A 278 17.15 -8.37 7.42
N ILE A 279 17.21 -8.33 8.76
CA ILE A 279 18.42 -7.92 9.49
C ILE A 279 19.57 -8.86 9.13
N GLY A 280 19.34 -10.18 9.13
CA GLY A 280 20.35 -11.16 8.72
C GLY A 280 20.81 -10.96 7.28
N ARG A 281 19.87 -10.82 6.33
CA ARG A 281 20.17 -10.56 4.91
C ARG A 281 20.99 -9.28 4.73
N LEU A 282 20.55 -8.18 5.33
CA LEU A 282 21.16 -6.87 5.14
C LEU A 282 22.53 -6.77 5.82
N LYS A 283 22.76 -7.45 6.96
CA LYS A 283 24.10 -7.59 7.57
C LYS A 283 25.11 -8.24 6.61
N MET A 284 24.67 -9.20 5.81
CA MET A 284 25.53 -9.84 4.82
C MET A 284 25.85 -8.92 3.63
N ILE A 285 24.98 -7.95 3.34
CA ILE A 285 25.14 -7.01 2.22
C ILE A 285 25.98 -5.80 2.62
N HIS A 286 25.66 -5.16 3.75
CA HIS A 286 26.26 -3.90 4.20
C HIS A 286 27.36 -4.08 5.25
N GLY A 287 27.56 -5.31 5.75
CA GLY A 287 28.48 -5.60 6.84
C GLY A 287 27.88 -5.31 8.22
N THR A 288 28.66 -5.58 9.26
CA THR A 288 28.28 -5.23 10.64
C THR A 288 28.53 -3.74 10.81
N ILE A 289 27.48 -2.93 10.90
CA ILE A 289 27.62 -1.57 11.42
C ILE A 289 28.18 -1.74 12.83
N ALA A 290 29.48 -1.47 12.99
CA ALA A 290 30.13 -1.54 14.28
C ALA A 290 29.38 -0.55 15.18
N VAL A 291 28.77 -1.09 16.24
CA VAL A 291 28.10 -0.33 17.28
C VAL A 291 29.13 0.65 17.83
N VAL A 292 29.09 1.90 17.37
CA VAL A 292 29.72 2.98 18.12
C VAL A 292 28.82 3.16 19.33
N ASP A 293 29.38 2.74 20.47
CA ASP A 293 28.77 2.68 21.78
C ASP A 293 27.74 3.79 22.01
N SER A 294 26.53 3.38 22.37
CA SER A 294 25.42 4.23 22.77
C SER A 294 25.67 4.84 24.15
N LYS A 295 26.73 5.64 24.30
CA LYS A 295 27.06 6.35 25.55
C LYS A 295 27.58 7.76 25.24
N GLY A 296 26.70 8.76 25.42
CA GLY A 296 26.98 10.21 25.30
C GLY A 296 26.30 10.84 24.08
N ILE A 297 25.19 11.58 24.22
CA ILE A 297 25.12 13.04 24.39
C ILE A 297 25.80 13.81 23.25
N GLY A 298 25.02 14.55 22.46
CA GLY A 298 25.54 15.55 21.52
C GLY A 298 24.73 15.63 20.22
N LEU A 299 24.71 16.81 19.58
CA LEU A 299 24.35 16.90 18.17
C LEU A 299 25.20 15.87 17.41
N ASN A 300 24.58 14.93 16.68
CA ASN A 300 25.31 14.05 15.78
C ASN A 300 26.02 14.94 14.75
N VAL A 301 27.35 15.04 14.85
CA VAL A 301 28.18 15.91 14.02
C VAL A 301 29.08 15.08 13.12
N VAL A 302 29.23 15.50 11.88
CA VAL A 302 30.17 14.91 10.91
C VAL A 302 31.29 15.92 10.62
N PRO A 303 32.57 15.53 10.63
CA PRO A 303 33.66 16.38 10.16
C PRO A 303 33.66 16.43 8.63
N LEU A 304 33.50 17.61 8.05
CA LEU A 304 33.52 17.84 6.62
C LEU A 304 34.52 18.94 6.26
N ALA A 305 35.19 18.77 5.13
CA ALA A 305 36.01 19.81 4.53
C ALA A 305 35.11 20.72 3.67
N ILE A 306 35.11 22.02 3.95
CA ILE A 306 34.35 23.01 3.17
C ILE A 306 35.32 23.74 2.26
N CYS A 307 35.15 23.59 0.95
CA CYS A 307 36.09 24.01 -0.08
C CYS A 307 35.51 25.14 -0.93
N TYR A 308 36.22 26.27 -1.01
CA TYR A 308 35.88 27.42 -1.87
C TYR A 308 37.14 28.14 -2.37
N GLU A 309 37.26 28.33 -3.69
CA GLU A 309 38.37 29.05 -4.35
C GLU A 309 39.78 28.68 -3.85
N GLY A 310 40.02 27.37 -3.67
CA GLY A 310 41.30 26.85 -3.20
C GLY A 310 41.53 26.93 -1.68
N ASN A 311 40.60 27.52 -0.93
CA ASN A 311 40.58 27.49 0.53
C ASN A 311 39.76 26.29 1.03
N THR A 312 40.31 25.58 2.00
CA THR A 312 39.65 24.43 2.64
C THR A 312 39.56 24.68 4.14
N VAL A 313 38.35 24.58 4.70
CA VAL A 313 38.08 24.71 6.13
C VAL A 313 37.44 23.43 6.64
N GLU A 314 38.09 22.75 7.57
CA GLU A 314 37.49 21.61 8.25
C GLU A 314 36.53 22.06 9.35
N LYS A 315 35.30 21.52 9.34
CA LYS A 315 34.29 21.85 10.34
C LYS A 315 33.46 20.65 10.73
N ARG A 316 33.13 20.55 12.02
CA ARG A 316 32.17 19.58 12.53
C ARG A 316 30.76 20.13 12.38
N LEU A 317 29.97 19.50 11.52
CA LEU A 317 28.64 19.96 11.13
C LEU A 317 27.55 19.06 11.70
N PRO A 318 26.53 19.62 12.38
CA PRO A 318 25.40 18.83 12.84
C PRO A 318 24.60 18.26 11.68
N LEU A 319 24.37 16.95 11.68
CA LEU A 319 23.58 16.24 10.68
C LEU A 319 22.12 16.73 10.62
N ALA A 320 21.58 17.21 11.76
CA ALA A 320 20.22 17.74 11.84
C ALA A 320 20.06 19.19 11.30
N MET A 321 21.13 19.84 10.86
CA MET A 321 21.03 21.20 10.30
C MET A 321 20.44 21.17 8.89
N THR A 322 19.61 22.15 8.55
CA THR A 322 19.04 22.25 7.19
C THR A 322 20.07 22.76 6.19
N VAL A 323 19.91 22.40 4.92
CA VAL A 323 20.71 22.92 3.81
C VAL A 323 20.70 24.46 3.83
N GLN A 324 19.56 25.09 4.08
CA GLN A 324 19.48 26.55 4.20
C GLN A 324 20.42 27.10 5.28
N LYS A 325 20.37 26.54 6.49
CA LYS A 325 21.23 26.97 7.61
C LYS A 325 22.71 26.70 7.33
N LEU A 326 22.99 25.61 6.60
CA LEU A 326 24.33 25.26 6.15
C LEU A 326 24.84 26.29 5.14
N THR A 327 24.06 26.63 4.12
CA THR A 327 24.38 27.67 3.12
C THR A 327 24.58 29.03 3.77
N GLU A 328 23.71 29.44 4.71
CA GLU A 328 23.86 30.69 5.48
C GLU A 328 25.14 30.72 6.34
N MET A 329 25.51 29.58 6.93
CA MET A 329 26.75 29.47 7.71
C MET A 329 27.98 29.56 6.80
N VAL A 330 27.96 28.87 5.66
CA VAL A 330 29.06 28.86 4.70
C VAL A 330 29.21 30.24 4.03
N GLY A 331 28.12 30.89 3.65
CA GLY A 331 28.12 32.25 3.10
C GLY A 331 28.73 33.27 4.05
N ARG A 332 28.41 33.20 5.35
CA ARG A 332 29.08 34.02 6.38
C ARG A 332 30.56 33.69 6.55
N MET A 333 30.95 32.43 6.36
CA MET A 333 32.32 31.96 6.55
C MET A 333 33.26 32.48 5.45
N PHE A 334 32.78 32.57 4.21
CA PHE A 334 33.54 33.07 3.06
C PHE A 334 33.15 34.49 2.62
N SER A 335 32.29 35.18 3.37
CA SER A 335 31.79 36.53 3.05
C SER A 335 31.12 36.63 1.67
N LEU A 336 30.26 35.67 1.34
CA LEU A 336 29.58 35.55 0.04
C LEU A 336 28.11 35.96 0.10
N GLU A 337 27.58 36.47 -1.02
CA GLU A 337 26.15 36.68 -1.20
C GLU A 337 25.43 35.35 -1.46
N LEU A 338 24.40 35.06 -0.65
CA LEU A 338 23.66 33.78 -0.67
C LEU A 338 22.92 33.52 -1.99
N THR A 339 22.69 34.55 -2.80
CA THR A 339 22.03 34.47 -4.11
C THR A 339 22.93 33.89 -5.21
N GLN A 340 24.24 33.74 -4.95
CA GLN A 340 25.22 33.32 -5.95
C GLN A 340 25.80 31.93 -5.69
N VAL A 341 25.36 31.21 -4.65
CA VAL A 341 26.04 30.00 -4.18
C VAL A 341 25.07 28.85 -3.96
N THR A 342 25.40 27.71 -4.56
CA THR A 342 24.82 26.40 -4.20
C THR A 342 25.88 25.51 -3.58
N LEU A 343 25.45 24.58 -2.74
CA LEU A 343 26.34 23.62 -2.09
C LEU A 343 26.25 22.28 -2.79
N GLU A 344 27.39 21.64 -2.96
CA GLU A 344 27.53 20.30 -3.50
C GLU A 344 28.34 19.46 -2.52
N LEU A 345 27.89 18.25 -2.22
CA LEU A 345 28.63 17.28 -1.43
C LEU A 345 29.39 16.36 -2.38
N ASP A 346 30.71 16.49 -2.38
CA ASP A 346 31.64 15.65 -3.11
C ASP A 346 32.10 14.49 -2.22
N LYS A 347 31.69 13.29 -2.61
CA LYS A 347 32.04 12.02 -1.93
C LYS A 347 33.25 11.32 -2.54
N GLY A 348 33.99 12.00 -3.43
CA GLY A 348 35.10 11.46 -4.21
C GLY A 348 34.71 10.51 -5.34
N THR A 349 33.63 9.72 -5.17
CA THR A 349 33.08 8.82 -6.20
C THR A 349 32.01 9.49 -7.06
N HIS A 350 31.26 10.41 -6.47
CA HIS A 350 30.17 11.14 -7.11
C HIS A 350 29.89 12.43 -6.33
N GLN A 351 29.18 13.35 -6.97
CA GLN A 351 28.84 14.67 -6.46
C GLN A 351 27.32 14.79 -6.32
N ILE A 352 26.87 15.35 -5.20
CA ILE A 352 25.45 15.48 -4.88
C ILE A 352 25.13 16.97 -4.66
N LEU A 353 24.26 17.54 -5.49
CA LEU A 353 23.80 18.92 -5.33
C LEU A 353 22.77 19.03 -4.19
N LEU A 354 22.97 19.99 -3.27
CA LEU A 354 22.07 20.24 -2.15
C LEU A 354 20.94 21.20 -2.59
N GLU A 355 20.05 20.70 -3.43
CA GLU A 355 19.00 21.49 -4.10
C GLU A 355 17.83 21.92 -3.19
N ASN A 356 17.59 21.22 -2.07
CA ASN A 356 16.43 21.46 -1.23
C ASN A 356 16.81 22.17 0.08
N PRO A 357 16.50 23.47 0.24
CA PRO A 357 16.92 24.26 1.40
C PRO A 357 16.31 23.79 2.73
N LEU A 358 15.14 23.13 2.69
CA LEU A 358 14.44 22.65 3.89
C LEU A 358 14.87 21.24 4.32
N ARG A 359 15.62 20.51 3.48
CA ARG A 359 16.16 19.20 3.84
C ARG A 359 17.29 19.34 4.84
N THR A 360 17.42 18.34 5.70
CA THR A 360 18.51 18.22 6.68
C THR A 360 19.74 17.57 6.06
N LEU A 361 20.92 17.86 6.60
CA LEU A 361 22.19 17.36 6.07
C LEU A 361 22.29 15.83 6.14
N ASP A 362 21.66 15.18 7.13
CA ASP A 362 21.59 13.72 7.27
C ASP A 362 20.91 13.02 6.08
N PHE A 363 19.98 13.70 5.39
CA PHE A 363 19.33 13.19 4.19
C PHE A 363 20.35 12.83 3.10
N TYR A 364 21.42 13.61 2.99
CA TYR A 364 22.49 13.43 2.00
C TYR A 364 23.56 12.42 2.46
N SER A 365 23.41 11.87 3.67
CA SER A 365 24.27 10.85 4.27
C SER A 365 25.77 11.17 4.17
N PRO A 366 26.25 12.35 4.61
CA PRO A 366 27.66 12.70 4.53
C PRO A 366 28.52 11.84 5.46
N GLU A 367 29.73 11.53 5.01
CA GLU A 367 30.71 10.70 5.71
C GLU A 367 31.98 11.51 6.06
N PRO A 368 32.74 11.10 7.10
CA PRO A 368 34.04 11.69 7.38
C PRO A 368 34.98 11.57 6.17
N GLY A 369 35.45 12.71 5.66
CA GLY A 369 36.32 12.79 4.48
C GLY A 369 35.61 13.33 3.22
N ASP A 370 34.28 13.42 3.23
CA ASP A 370 33.54 14.12 2.19
C ASP A 370 33.84 15.63 2.20
N CYS A 371 33.72 16.25 1.03
CA CYS A 371 33.97 17.67 0.82
C CYS A 371 32.69 18.42 0.42
N LEU A 372 32.35 19.49 1.14
CA LEU A 372 31.33 20.45 0.70
C LEU A 372 31.97 21.49 -0.22
N ARG A 373 31.61 21.45 -1.49
CA ARG A 373 32.04 22.43 -2.49
C ARG A 373 30.97 23.48 -2.69
N LEU A 374 31.41 24.72 -2.82
CA LEU A 374 30.57 25.81 -3.28
C LEU A 374 30.62 25.85 -4.80
N VAL A 375 29.45 25.84 -5.43
CA VAL A 375 29.28 25.97 -6.87
C VAL A 375 28.57 27.30 -7.13
N ALA A 376 29.17 28.13 -7.99
CA ALA A 376 28.53 29.36 -8.43
C ALA A 376 27.24 29.03 -9.20
N VAL A 377 26.19 29.81 -8.93
CA VAL A 377 24.90 29.70 -9.64
C VAL A 377 24.98 30.35 -11.01
#